data_AF-A0A535E929-F1
#
_entry.id   AF-A0A535E929-F1
#
_cell.length_a   1.000
_cell.length_b   1.000
_cell.length_c   1.000
_cell.angle_alpha   90.00
_cell.angle_beta   90.00
_cell.angle_gamma   90.00
#
_symmetry.space_group_name_H-M   'P 1'
#
loop_
_entity.id
_entity.type
_entity.pdbx_description
1 polymer ?
#
loop_
_entity_poly.entity_id
_entity_poly.type
_entity_poly.pdbx_seq_one_letter_code
_entity_poly.pdbx_strand_id
1 'polypeptide(L)'
;MRSGSGSSPTQTMLSRARDDSASLVRKDTLRPIIRRLPAIEGGDPMRRTLRGPLGWALAAGLVIAACGGTATPPTATEAAKASTGPRIGSFDRPVVLAFTPSQEAATIATNGAAIKAALERATGLAWKVTVMSSYAAQVEGMCSGQIDVGFFAPLQMTLLLDRGCGSPVLGALRNETKLDGSVVLSPTYQSQILVRADSGITDLNGLKGKKFAFVDTLSASGYVYPTLTIKNKTGQDPKT
;
A
#
# COMPACT_ATOMS: atom_id res chain seq x y z
N MET A 1 3.91 30.37 -63.78
CA MET A 1 3.58 30.07 -62.37
C MET A 1 2.63 28.88 -62.34
N ARG A 2 3.13 27.69 -61.96
CA ARG A 2 2.31 26.48 -61.73
C ARG A 2 2.67 25.94 -60.36
N SER A 3 1.65 25.84 -59.51
CA SER A 3 1.68 25.27 -58.16
C SER A 3 1.69 23.75 -58.24
N GLY A 4 2.63 23.10 -57.56
CA GLY A 4 2.65 21.65 -57.35
C GLY A 4 2.69 21.35 -55.86
N SER A 5 1.59 20.80 -55.32
CA SER A 5 1.53 20.22 -53.98
C SER A 5 2.00 18.76 -54.04
N GLY A 6 3.18 18.47 -53.51
CA GLY A 6 3.65 17.10 -53.30
C GLY A 6 3.43 16.68 -51.85
N SER A 7 2.45 15.82 -51.59
CA SER A 7 2.32 15.11 -50.32
C SER A 7 3.40 14.03 -50.23
N SER A 8 4.12 14.01 -49.10
CA SER A 8 5.25 13.10 -48.85
C SER A 8 4.77 11.65 -48.69
N PRO A 9 5.45 10.65 -49.31
CA PRO A 9 5.05 9.23 -49.31
C PRO A 9 4.99 8.58 -47.91
N THR A 10 5.52 9.24 -46.89
CA THR A 10 5.52 8.79 -45.50
C THR A 10 4.15 8.90 -44.81
N GLN A 11 3.29 9.85 -45.23
CA GLN A 11 1.95 9.99 -44.64
C GLN A 11 0.95 8.93 -45.15
N THR A 12 1.13 8.44 -46.39
CA THR A 12 0.24 7.45 -47.00
C THR A 12 0.44 6.03 -46.43
N MET A 13 1.64 5.71 -45.92
CA MET A 13 1.87 4.41 -45.25
C MET A 13 1.32 4.36 -43.82
N LEU A 14 1.31 5.48 -43.10
CA LEU A 14 0.77 5.58 -41.74
C LEU A 14 -0.77 5.57 -41.70
N SER A 15 -1.46 5.98 -42.78
CA SER A 15 -2.92 5.85 -42.85
C SER A 15 -3.35 4.41 -43.17
N ARG A 16 -2.64 3.71 -44.07
CA ARG A 16 -2.93 2.30 -44.40
C ARG A 16 -2.69 1.34 -43.23
N ALA A 17 -1.67 1.57 -42.41
CA ALA A 17 -1.43 0.74 -41.22
C ALA A 17 -2.48 0.93 -40.10
N ARG A 18 -3.16 2.08 -40.06
CA ARG A 18 -4.27 2.34 -39.11
C ARG A 18 -5.59 1.72 -39.57
N ASP A 19 -5.84 1.65 -40.87
CA ASP A 19 -7.07 1.05 -41.42
C ASP A 19 -7.05 -0.48 -41.39
N ASP A 20 -5.89 -1.13 -41.60
CA ASP A 20 -5.79 -2.60 -41.61
C ASP A 20 -5.91 -3.24 -40.21
N SER A 21 -5.70 -2.47 -39.14
CA SER A 21 -5.86 -2.94 -37.75
C SER A 21 -7.31 -2.92 -37.26
N ALA A 22 -8.23 -2.31 -38.02
CA ALA A 22 -9.63 -2.11 -37.62
C ALA A 22 -10.61 -3.18 -38.14
N SER A 23 -10.16 -4.14 -38.96
CA SER A 23 -11.05 -5.09 -39.66
C SER A 23 -11.12 -6.51 -39.07
N LEU A 24 -10.42 -6.79 -37.96
CA LEU A 24 -10.37 -8.12 -37.32
C LEU A 24 -10.92 -8.11 -35.89
N VAL A 25 -12.16 -7.64 -35.72
CA VAL A 25 -12.96 -7.95 -34.53
C VAL A 25 -14.34 -8.42 -35.00
N ARG A 26 -14.47 -9.73 -35.27
CA ARG A 26 -15.78 -10.37 -35.44
C ARG A 26 -16.51 -10.28 -34.10
N LYS A 27 -17.69 -9.68 -34.13
CA LYS A 27 -18.48 -9.27 -32.95
C LYS A 27 -19.34 -10.36 -32.30
N ASP A 28 -19.21 -11.62 -32.73
CA ASP A 28 -20.11 -12.70 -32.30
C ASP A 28 -19.36 -13.93 -31.84
N THR A 29 -18.86 -13.95 -30.59
CA THR A 29 -18.70 -15.18 -29.77
C THR A 29 -18.16 -14.90 -28.37
N LEU A 30 -18.93 -14.23 -27.51
CA LEU A 30 -18.70 -14.28 -26.06
C LEU A 30 -20.05 -14.38 -25.32
N ARG A 31 -20.52 -15.62 -25.10
CA ARG A 31 -21.56 -15.92 -24.12
C ARG A 31 -20.94 -15.88 -22.71
N PRO A 32 -21.55 -15.21 -21.72
CA PRO A 32 -21.04 -15.25 -20.37
C PRO A 32 -21.47 -16.57 -19.71
N ILE A 33 -20.50 -17.46 -19.44
CA ILE A 33 -20.71 -18.60 -18.54
C ILE A 33 -20.62 -18.04 -17.11
N ILE A 34 -21.75 -17.56 -16.59
CA ILE A 34 -21.91 -17.26 -15.17
C ILE A 34 -22.16 -18.59 -14.46
N ARG A 35 -21.10 -19.23 -13.97
CA ARG A 35 -21.23 -20.32 -12.99
C ARG A 35 -21.50 -19.64 -11.64
N ARG A 36 -22.73 -19.76 -11.14
CA ARG A 36 -23.07 -19.35 -9.77
C ARG A 36 -22.22 -20.17 -8.79
N LEU A 37 -21.35 -19.52 -8.02
CA LEU A 37 -20.83 -20.11 -6.79
C LEU A 37 -21.98 -20.28 -5.80
N PRO A 38 -22.07 -21.39 -5.05
CA PRO A 38 -23.02 -21.50 -3.96
C PRO A 38 -22.65 -20.51 -2.86
N ALA A 39 -23.68 -19.90 -2.26
CA ALA A 39 -23.55 -19.01 -1.14
C ALA A 39 -22.84 -19.71 0.03
N ILE A 40 -21.89 -19.02 0.65
CA ILE A 40 -21.33 -19.44 1.94
C ILE A 40 -22.42 -19.13 2.98
N GLU A 41 -23.13 -20.17 3.39
CA GLU A 41 -24.06 -20.09 4.52
C GLU A 41 -23.29 -19.73 5.80
N GLY A 42 -23.80 -18.73 6.50
CA GLY A 42 -23.26 -18.27 7.76
C GLY A 42 -23.27 -19.37 8.81
N GLY A 43 -22.11 -19.61 9.43
CA GLY A 43 -22.01 -20.43 10.61
C GLY A 43 -22.72 -19.75 11.78
N ASP A 44 -23.77 -20.40 12.28
CA ASP A 44 -24.45 -20.04 13.50
C ASP A 44 -23.53 -20.26 14.73
N PRO A 45 -23.42 -19.29 15.65
CA PRO A 45 -22.73 -19.50 16.92
C PRO A 45 -23.58 -20.41 17.80
N MET A 46 -23.01 -21.56 18.12
CA MET A 46 -23.43 -22.56 19.11
C MET A 46 -23.91 -21.91 20.42
N ARG A 47 -25.21 -21.59 20.49
CA ARG A 47 -25.94 -21.29 21.72
C ARG A 47 -26.20 -22.60 22.44
N ARG A 48 -25.41 -22.91 23.46
CA ARG A 48 -25.70 -23.99 24.42
C ARG A 48 -26.97 -23.63 25.20
N THR A 49 -28.09 -24.19 24.77
CA THR A 49 -29.37 -24.19 25.45
C THR A 49 -29.39 -25.27 26.53
N LEU A 50 -29.04 -24.90 27.77
CA LEU A 50 -29.48 -25.65 28.95
C LEU A 50 -30.91 -25.24 29.27
N ARG A 51 -31.88 -25.92 28.66
CA ARG A 51 -33.30 -25.90 29.05
C ARG A 51 -33.78 -27.34 29.18
N GLY A 52 -33.64 -27.89 30.39
CA GLY A 52 -34.29 -29.11 30.84
C GLY A 52 -35.32 -28.81 31.94
N PRO A 53 -36.39 -29.62 32.09
CA PRO A 53 -37.59 -29.29 32.87
C PRO A 53 -37.45 -29.62 34.37
N LEU A 54 -36.48 -29.02 35.05
CA LEU A 54 -36.23 -29.29 36.49
C LEU A 54 -35.70 -28.09 37.30
N GLY A 55 -36.08 -26.87 36.92
CA GLY A 55 -35.62 -25.65 37.61
C GLY A 55 -36.69 -24.60 37.90
N TRP A 56 -37.98 -24.95 37.75
CA TRP A 56 -39.13 -24.06 38.04
C TRP A 56 -39.64 -24.19 39.48
N ALA A 57 -38.74 -24.23 40.45
CA ALA A 57 -39.11 -24.24 41.86
C ALA A 57 -38.05 -23.50 42.70
N LEU A 58 -38.20 -22.17 42.79
CA LEU A 58 -38.17 -21.45 44.07
C LEU A 58 -38.51 -19.99 43.80
N ALA A 59 -39.77 -19.68 44.09
CA ALA A 59 -40.34 -18.37 44.11
C ALA A 59 -39.79 -17.54 45.28
N ALA A 60 -39.72 -16.22 45.04
CA ALA A 60 -40.23 -15.16 45.92
C ALA A 60 -39.93 -15.24 47.44
N GLY A 61 -39.15 -14.25 47.90
CA GLY A 61 -39.15 -13.75 49.27
C GLY A 61 -37.96 -12.80 49.43
N LEU A 62 -38.04 -11.61 50.00
CA LEU A 62 -39.10 -10.87 50.66
C LEU A 62 -38.55 -9.43 50.74
N VAL A 63 -39.35 -8.44 50.35
CA VAL A 63 -39.02 -7.02 50.57
C VAL A 63 -39.16 -6.72 52.06
N ILE A 64 -38.06 -6.35 52.72
CA ILE A 64 -38.11 -5.59 53.99
C ILE A 64 -37.19 -4.39 53.86
N ALA A 65 -37.80 -3.21 54.00
CA ALA A 65 -37.13 -1.94 54.16
C ALA A 65 -36.27 -1.93 55.43
N ALA A 66 -35.01 -1.53 55.30
CA ALA A 66 -34.21 -1.04 56.40
C ALA A 66 -33.57 0.30 55.97
N CYS A 67 -34.21 1.39 56.39
CA CYS A 67 -33.58 2.70 56.45
C CYS A 67 -32.42 2.64 57.45
N GLY A 68 -31.25 3.16 57.07
CA GLY A 68 -30.18 3.50 58.00
C GLY A 68 -28.79 3.13 57.48
N GLY A 69 -28.09 4.11 56.89
CA GLY A 69 -26.65 3.97 56.61
C GLY A 69 -26.18 4.77 55.41
N THR A 70 -25.80 6.02 55.67
CA THR A 70 -24.81 6.84 54.91
C THR A 70 -24.74 6.62 53.41
N ALA A 71 -25.29 7.57 52.65
CA ALA A 71 -25.06 7.72 51.22
C ALA A 71 -23.56 7.94 50.94
N THR A 72 -22.86 6.88 50.55
CA THR A 72 -21.54 6.97 49.91
C THR A 72 -21.74 7.54 48.51
N PRO A 73 -21.05 8.63 48.11
CA PRO A 73 -21.12 9.14 46.74
C PRO A 73 -20.66 8.06 45.75
N PRO A 74 -21.18 8.04 44.50
CA PRO A 74 -20.70 7.12 43.49
C PRO A 74 -19.19 7.33 43.32
N THR A 75 -18.44 6.26 43.58
CA THR A 75 -16.99 6.19 43.37
C THR A 75 -16.68 6.72 41.99
N ALA A 76 -15.81 7.74 41.96
CA ALA A 76 -15.31 8.36 40.75
C ALA A 76 -14.92 7.28 39.72
N THR A 77 -15.42 7.46 38.50
CA THR A 77 -14.91 6.80 37.29
C THR A 77 -13.39 6.73 37.39
N GLU A 78 -12.87 5.51 37.40
CA GLU A 78 -11.43 5.22 37.41
C GLU A 78 -10.81 5.95 36.21
N ALA A 79 -10.20 7.10 36.48
CA ALA A 79 -9.50 7.88 35.49
C ALA A 79 -8.37 7.02 34.96
N ALA A 80 -8.41 6.70 33.66
CA ALA A 80 -7.34 6.00 32.97
C ALA A 80 -6.00 6.65 33.35
N LYS A 81 -5.10 5.86 33.97
CA LYS A 81 -3.76 6.30 34.36
C LYS A 81 -3.14 7.08 33.20
N ALA A 82 -2.90 8.36 33.41
CA ALA A 82 -2.20 9.20 32.45
C ALA A 82 -0.83 8.57 32.15
N SER A 83 -0.53 8.37 30.87
CA SER A 83 0.75 7.83 30.42
C SER A 83 1.88 8.72 30.94
N THR A 84 2.84 8.15 31.67
CA THR A 84 3.95 8.88 32.32
C THR A 84 5.01 9.43 31.35
N GLY A 85 4.81 9.27 30.03
CA GLY A 85 5.74 9.70 29.00
C GLY A 85 5.31 11.02 28.31
N PRO A 86 6.25 11.69 27.63
CA PRO A 86 5.95 12.79 26.72
C PRO A 86 4.79 12.47 25.77
N ARG A 87 3.87 13.43 25.59
CA ARG A 87 2.72 13.29 24.69
C ARG A 87 3.20 13.26 23.23
N ILE A 88 2.78 12.29 22.43
CA ILE A 88 3.08 12.28 20.98
C ILE A 88 2.64 13.61 20.33
N GLY A 89 3.56 14.20 19.58
CA GLY A 89 3.40 15.50 18.91
C GLY A 89 3.70 16.72 19.79
N SER A 90 4.26 16.54 20.98
CA SER A 90 4.89 17.62 21.76
C SER A 90 6.33 17.89 21.29
N PHE A 91 6.94 18.98 21.73
CA PHE A 91 8.32 19.32 21.38
C PHE A 91 9.34 18.28 21.90
N ASP A 92 9.06 17.65 23.04
CA ASP A 92 9.86 16.58 23.64
C ASP A 92 9.58 15.18 23.07
N ARG A 93 8.45 14.99 22.37
CA ARG A 93 8.17 13.80 21.55
C ARG A 93 7.47 14.15 20.24
N PRO A 94 8.19 14.66 19.23
CA PRO A 94 7.60 14.99 17.93
C PRO A 94 7.10 13.72 17.23
N VAL A 95 6.08 13.85 16.38
CA VAL A 95 5.63 12.77 15.50
C VAL A 95 6.72 12.50 14.45
N VAL A 96 7.16 11.25 14.34
CA VAL A 96 8.21 10.83 13.40
C VAL A 96 7.58 10.32 12.11
N LEU A 97 7.78 11.08 11.04
CA LEU A 97 7.44 10.70 9.67
C LEU A 97 8.68 10.14 8.96
N ALA A 98 8.62 8.87 8.56
CA ALA A 98 9.70 8.21 7.83
C ALA A 98 9.40 8.08 6.33
N PHE A 99 10.37 8.48 5.52
CA PHE A 99 10.41 8.21 4.09
C PHE A 99 11.27 6.98 3.80
N THR A 100 10.79 6.19 2.85
CA THR A 100 11.54 5.09 2.24
C THR A 100 12.83 5.64 1.59
N PRO A 101 13.95 4.91 1.66
CA PRO A 101 15.16 5.28 0.92
C PRO A 101 14.83 5.48 -0.57
N SER A 102 15.31 6.58 -1.14
CA SER A 102 15.13 6.91 -2.55
C SER A 102 16.43 7.46 -3.11
N GLN A 103 16.64 7.30 -4.43
CA GLN A 103 17.72 8.01 -5.14
C GLN A 103 17.57 9.53 -5.04
N GLU A 104 16.36 9.99 -4.69
CA GLU A 104 16.02 11.37 -4.39
C GLU A 104 16.16 11.71 -2.90
N ALA A 105 16.88 10.93 -2.08
CA ALA A 105 17.01 11.19 -0.64
C ALA A 105 17.52 12.60 -0.33
N ALA A 106 18.39 13.17 -1.17
CA ALA A 106 18.84 14.56 -1.05
C ALA A 106 17.69 15.56 -1.31
N THR A 107 16.85 15.31 -2.32
CA THR A 107 15.64 16.08 -2.63
C THR A 107 14.60 15.94 -1.52
N ILE A 108 14.41 14.75 -0.95
CA ILE A 108 13.51 14.49 0.18
C ILE A 108 14.03 15.17 1.46
N ALA A 109 15.33 15.14 1.71
CA ALA A 109 15.94 15.84 2.85
C ALA A 109 15.79 17.36 2.71
N THR A 110 16.04 17.89 1.51
CA THR A 110 15.86 19.32 1.18
C THR A 110 14.40 19.75 1.32
N ASN A 111 13.47 18.90 0.88
CA ASN A 111 12.03 19.14 1.03
C ASN A 111 11.48 18.75 2.40
N GLY A 112 12.27 18.06 3.24
CA GLY A 112 11.85 17.56 4.54
C GLY A 112 11.47 18.68 5.49
N ALA A 113 12.17 19.82 5.42
CA ALA A 113 11.81 21.04 6.15
C ALA A 113 10.46 21.61 5.70
N ALA A 114 10.17 21.61 4.39
CA ALA A 114 8.91 22.09 3.86
C ALA A 114 7.74 21.17 4.27
N ILE A 115 7.93 19.85 4.20
CA ILE A 115 6.95 18.85 4.65
C ILE A 115 6.70 18.99 6.14
N LYS A 116 7.76 19.08 6.96
CA LYS A 116 7.68 19.32 8.41
C LYS A 116 6.85 20.57 8.68
N ALA A 117 7.21 21.70 8.09
CA ALA A 117 6.51 22.97 8.31
C ALA A 117 5.04 22.91 7.90
N ALA A 118 4.72 22.23 6.80
CA ALA A 118 3.34 22.05 6.35
C ALA A 118 2.52 21.21 7.36
N LEU A 119 3.09 20.11 7.85
CA LEU A 119 2.45 19.24 8.86
C LEU A 119 2.28 19.95 10.20
N GLU A 120 3.30 20.67 10.67
CA GLU A 120 3.22 21.49 11.89
C GLU A 120 2.12 22.55 11.78
N ARG A 121 2.03 23.25 10.64
CA ARG A 121 0.98 24.24 10.40
C ARG A 121 -0.42 23.62 10.35
N ALA A 122 -0.56 22.45 9.73
CA ALA A 122 -1.86 21.81 9.57
C ALA A 122 -2.38 21.15 10.85
N THR A 123 -1.48 20.68 11.72
CA THR A 123 -1.83 19.84 12.87
C THR A 123 -1.60 20.50 14.23
N GLY A 124 -0.75 21.52 14.30
CA GLY A 124 -0.30 22.12 15.57
C GLY A 124 0.59 21.20 16.42
N LEU A 125 1.04 20.07 15.88
CA LEU A 125 1.96 19.13 16.54
C LEU A 125 3.39 19.38 16.10
N ALA A 126 4.38 19.01 16.91
CA ALA A 126 5.77 18.98 16.49
C ALA A 126 6.04 17.74 15.63
N TRP A 127 6.82 17.90 14.55
CA TRP A 127 7.14 16.82 13.61
C TRP A 127 8.64 16.65 13.40
N LYS A 128 9.06 15.40 13.19
CA LYS A 128 10.40 15.03 12.72
C LYS A 128 10.24 14.25 11.41
N VAL A 129 10.88 14.73 10.36
CA VAL A 129 10.93 14.04 9.07
C VAL A 129 12.29 13.35 8.93
N THR A 130 12.30 12.07 8.56
CA THR A 130 13.53 11.29 8.41
C THR A 130 13.46 10.41 7.17
N VAL A 131 14.63 10.11 6.58
CA VAL A 131 14.78 9.14 5.50
C VAL A 131 15.52 7.94 6.08
N MET A 132 14.96 6.75 5.92
CA MET A 132 15.58 5.54 6.45
C MET A 132 16.74 5.07 5.57
N SER A 133 17.64 4.27 6.14
CA SER A 133 18.81 3.73 5.45
C SER A 133 18.51 2.49 4.60
N SER A 134 17.44 1.75 4.93
CA SER A 134 16.95 0.59 4.18
C SER A 134 15.46 0.37 4.43
N TYR A 135 14.84 -0.45 3.59
CA TYR A 135 13.44 -0.83 3.76
C TYR A 135 13.24 -1.66 5.03
N ALA A 136 14.22 -2.52 5.36
CA ALA A 136 14.23 -3.30 6.59
C ALA A 136 14.28 -2.40 7.83
N ALA A 137 15.21 -1.43 7.86
CA ALA A 137 15.29 -0.46 8.96
C ALA A 137 13.99 0.33 9.15
N GLN A 138 13.28 0.65 8.06
CA GLN A 138 11.99 1.31 8.14
C GLN A 138 10.89 0.42 8.73
N VAL A 139 10.85 -0.87 8.37
CA VAL A 139 9.90 -1.84 8.94
C VAL A 139 10.16 -2.01 10.44
N GLU A 140 11.42 -2.21 10.83
CA GLU A 140 11.78 -2.37 12.25
C GLU A 140 11.55 -1.08 13.05
N GLY A 141 11.79 0.09 12.45
CA GLY A 141 11.49 1.38 13.07
C GLY A 141 10.01 1.57 13.38
N MET A 142 9.13 1.10 12.50
CA MET A 142 7.68 1.10 12.75
C MET A 142 7.29 0.08 13.83
N CYS A 143 7.77 -1.16 13.72
CA CYS A 143 7.50 -2.21 14.72
C CYS A 143 7.98 -1.87 16.13
N SER A 144 9.07 -1.11 16.26
CA SER A 144 9.62 -0.69 17.56
C SER A 144 9.02 0.62 18.09
N GLY A 145 8.13 1.28 17.36
CA GLY A 145 7.54 2.57 17.74
C GLY A 145 8.50 3.77 17.63
N GLN A 146 9.63 3.61 16.93
CA GLN A 146 10.54 4.71 16.60
C GLN A 146 10.02 5.59 15.45
N ILE A 147 9.14 5.02 14.61
CA ILE A 147 8.44 5.68 13.53
C ILE A 147 6.95 5.66 13.87
N ASP A 148 6.29 6.82 13.77
CA ASP A 148 4.86 6.93 14.04
C ASP A 148 4.04 6.89 12.75
N VAL A 149 4.58 7.46 11.66
CA VAL A 149 3.98 7.48 10.33
C VAL A 149 5.07 7.22 9.30
N GLY A 150 4.75 6.50 8.23
CA GLY A 150 5.71 6.32 7.15
C GLY A 150 5.07 6.01 5.81
N PHE A 151 5.81 6.32 4.75
CA PHE A 151 5.52 5.80 3.42
C PHE A 151 6.20 4.45 3.29
N PHE A 152 5.45 3.42 2.89
CA PHE A 152 5.96 2.06 2.76
C PHE A 152 5.66 1.50 1.37
N ALA A 153 6.65 0.87 0.76
CA ALA A 153 6.46 0.14 -0.49
C ALA A 153 5.57 -1.10 -0.25
N PRO A 154 4.93 -1.67 -1.30
CA PRO A 154 3.94 -2.73 -1.13
C PRO A 154 4.43 -3.94 -0.32
N LEU A 155 5.64 -4.44 -0.58
CA LEU A 155 6.17 -5.60 0.14
C LEU A 155 6.44 -5.26 1.62
N GLN A 156 6.92 -4.05 1.93
CA GLN A 156 7.05 -3.60 3.32
C GLN A 156 5.69 -3.51 4.02
N MET A 157 4.67 -2.99 3.32
CA MET A 157 3.31 -2.92 3.87
C MET A 157 2.76 -4.31 4.18
N THR A 158 2.98 -5.30 3.31
CA THR A 158 2.62 -6.70 3.59
C THR A 158 3.30 -7.22 4.85
N LEU A 159 4.60 -6.94 5.03
CA LEU A 159 5.35 -7.35 6.22
C LEU A 159 4.85 -6.67 7.50
N LEU A 160 4.50 -5.39 7.45
CA LEU A 160 3.95 -4.66 8.59
C LEU A 160 2.60 -5.21 9.03
N LEU A 161 1.73 -5.52 8.06
CA LEU A 161 0.42 -6.10 8.30
C LEU A 161 0.52 -7.51 8.89
N ASP A 162 1.41 -8.34 8.35
CA ASP A 162 1.67 -9.70 8.85
C ASP A 162 2.15 -9.69 10.31
N ARG A 163 3.03 -8.73 10.66
CA ARG A 163 3.55 -8.57 12.03
C ARG A 163 2.63 -7.78 12.97
N GLY A 164 1.52 -7.22 12.48
CA GLY A 164 0.61 -6.38 13.28
C GLY A 164 1.23 -5.07 13.76
N CYS A 165 2.29 -4.58 13.12
CA CYS A 165 3.04 -3.39 13.55
C CYS A 165 2.52 -2.08 12.95
N GLY A 166 1.57 -2.11 12.03
CA GLY A 166 1.12 -0.93 11.32
C GLY A 166 -0.28 -1.08 10.73
N SER A 167 -0.92 0.05 10.47
CA SER A 167 -2.24 0.11 9.84
C SER A 167 -2.20 1.08 8.65
N PRO A 168 -2.63 0.67 7.45
CA PRO A 168 -2.67 1.55 6.30
C PRO A 168 -3.77 2.59 6.48
N VAL A 169 -3.38 3.88 6.40
CA VAL A 169 -4.32 5.01 6.50
C VAL A 169 -4.50 5.73 5.16
N LEU A 170 -3.53 5.61 4.25
CA LEU A 170 -3.52 6.27 2.95
C LEU A 170 -2.90 5.36 1.88
N GLY A 171 -3.45 5.44 0.67
CA GLY A 171 -2.88 4.82 -0.53
C GLY A 171 -2.41 5.89 -1.51
N ALA A 172 -1.15 5.82 -1.94
CA ALA A 172 -0.61 6.74 -2.94
C ALA A 172 -1.06 6.35 -4.35
N LEU A 173 -1.63 7.31 -5.08
CA LEU A 173 -1.95 7.15 -6.50
C LEU A 173 -0.77 7.59 -7.37
N ARG A 174 -0.63 6.97 -8.55
CA ARG A 174 0.40 7.27 -9.54
C ARG A 174 -0.24 7.80 -10.81
N ASN A 175 0.44 8.75 -11.45
CA ASN A 175 0.09 9.15 -12.81
C ASN A 175 0.45 8.01 -13.76
N GLU A 176 -0.55 7.52 -14.49
CA GLU A 176 -0.40 6.51 -15.53
C GLU A 176 -0.74 7.15 -16.88
N THR A 177 0.25 7.22 -17.77
CA THR A 177 0.05 7.70 -19.14
C THR A 177 -0.48 6.57 -20.01
N LYS A 178 -1.65 6.76 -20.61
CA LYS A 178 -2.28 5.82 -21.54
C LYS A 178 -1.68 5.97 -22.95
N LEU A 179 -2.00 5.00 -23.82
CA LEU A 179 -1.49 4.97 -25.19
C LEU A 179 -1.92 6.19 -26.04
N ASP A 180 -3.03 6.82 -25.68
CA ASP A 180 -3.53 8.04 -26.33
C ASP A 180 -2.90 9.33 -25.76
N GLY A 181 -1.94 9.21 -24.83
CA GLY A 181 -1.27 10.34 -24.17
C GLY A 181 -2.03 10.93 -22.98
N SER A 182 -3.24 10.46 -22.67
CA SER A 182 -3.96 10.90 -21.47
C SER A 182 -3.28 10.40 -20.19
N VAL A 183 -3.41 11.17 -19.11
CA VAL A 183 -2.89 10.80 -17.78
C VAL A 183 -4.05 10.53 -16.85
N VAL A 184 -4.04 9.37 -16.19
CA VAL A 184 -5.03 9.00 -15.18
C VAL A 184 -4.35 8.65 -13.87
N LEU A 185 -5.08 8.75 -12.76
CA LEU A 185 -4.60 8.27 -11.46
C LEU A 185 -4.82 6.76 -11.34
N SER A 186 -3.75 6.04 -11.03
CA SER A 186 -3.75 4.59 -10.87
C SER A 186 -3.30 4.21 -9.45
N PRO A 187 -3.98 3.28 -8.77
CA PRO A 187 -3.51 2.73 -7.50
C PRO A 187 -2.38 1.70 -7.68
N THR A 188 -1.95 1.46 -8.92
CA THR A 188 -0.93 0.47 -9.28
C THR A 188 0.26 1.12 -9.97
N TYR A 189 1.35 0.38 -10.06
CA TYR A 189 2.56 0.80 -10.76
C TYR A 189 3.27 -0.45 -11.32
N GLN A 190 4.23 -0.24 -12.22
CA GLN A 190 4.91 -1.32 -12.94
C GLN A 190 6.35 -1.51 -12.45
N SER A 191 6.78 -2.77 -12.45
CA SER A 191 8.19 -3.15 -12.39
C SER A 191 8.84 -2.97 -13.76
N GLN A 192 10.07 -2.47 -13.79
CA GLN A 192 10.79 -2.22 -15.03
C GLN A 192 12.24 -2.72 -14.93
N ILE A 193 12.72 -3.34 -16.01
CA ILE A 193 14.14 -3.64 -16.21
C ILE A 193 14.64 -2.63 -17.24
N LEU A 194 15.62 -1.82 -16.84
CA LEU A 194 16.17 -0.76 -17.68
C LEU A 194 17.59 -1.13 -18.08
N VAL A 195 17.92 -0.88 -19.34
CA VAL A 195 19.27 -1.02 -19.90
C VAL A 195 19.68 0.29 -20.54
N ARG A 196 20.97 0.47 -20.80
CA ARG A 196 21.43 1.61 -21.61
C ARG A 196 20.85 1.50 -23.03
N ALA A 197 20.50 2.65 -23.60
CA ALA A 197 19.97 2.74 -24.96
C ALA A 197 20.91 2.14 -26.02
N ASP A 198 22.23 2.18 -25.79
CA ASP A 198 23.27 1.67 -26.68
C ASP A 198 23.80 0.28 -26.27
N SER A 199 23.13 -0.43 -25.34
CA SER A 199 23.58 -1.74 -24.86
C SER A 199 23.42 -2.88 -25.87
N GLY A 200 22.58 -2.69 -26.90
CA GLY A 200 22.16 -3.76 -27.82
C GLY A 200 21.27 -4.83 -27.18
N ILE A 201 20.86 -4.66 -25.91
CA ILE A 201 19.97 -5.58 -25.21
C ILE A 201 18.52 -5.21 -25.51
N THR A 202 17.81 -6.09 -26.21
CA THR A 202 16.41 -5.88 -26.62
C THR A 202 15.43 -6.86 -25.96
N ASP A 203 15.93 -7.86 -25.23
CA ASP A 203 15.12 -8.87 -24.56
C ASP A 203 15.79 -9.39 -23.28
N LEU A 204 15.09 -10.29 -22.58
CA LEU A 204 15.57 -10.87 -21.32
C LEU A 204 16.77 -11.83 -21.50
N ASN A 205 16.95 -12.43 -22.68
CA ASN A 205 18.08 -13.34 -22.92
C ASN A 205 19.39 -12.56 -23.02
N GLY A 206 19.36 -11.34 -23.55
CA GLY A 206 20.50 -10.42 -23.59
C GLY A 206 21.06 -10.02 -22.22
N LEU A 207 20.35 -10.33 -21.13
CA LEU A 207 20.79 -10.11 -19.75
C LEU A 207 21.77 -11.18 -19.24
N LYS A 208 21.98 -12.27 -20.00
CA LYS A 208 22.82 -13.39 -19.54
C LYS A 208 24.24 -12.96 -19.24
N GLY A 209 24.68 -13.27 -18.02
CA GLY A 209 26.01 -12.93 -17.54
C GLY A 209 26.23 -11.43 -17.29
N LYS A 210 25.20 -10.59 -17.40
CA LYS A 210 25.27 -9.17 -17.06
C LYS A 210 25.07 -8.97 -15.56
N LYS A 211 25.60 -7.86 -15.04
CA LYS A 211 25.42 -7.46 -13.64
C LYS A 211 24.15 -6.63 -13.48
N PHE A 212 23.41 -6.87 -12.42
CA PHE A 212 22.21 -6.11 -12.08
C PHE A 212 22.48 -5.12 -10.95
N ALA A 213 22.12 -3.85 -11.18
CA ALA A 213 22.03 -2.84 -10.13
C ALA A 213 20.62 -2.87 -9.56
N PHE A 214 20.39 -3.72 -8.56
CA PHE A 214 19.13 -3.74 -7.83
C PHE A 214 19.02 -2.58 -6.84
N VAL A 215 17.79 -2.32 -6.39
CA VAL A 215 17.51 -1.46 -5.23
C VAL A 215 17.54 -2.30 -3.94
N ASP A 216 16.68 -2.01 -2.97
CA ASP A 216 16.50 -2.82 -1.77
C ASP A 216 15.89 -4.22 -2.07
N THR A 217 16.35 -5.25 -1.34
CA THR A 217 15.87 -6.63 -1.49
C THR A 217 14.42 -6.83 -1.05
N LEU A 218 13.91 -5.96 -0.17
CA LEU A 218 12.49 -5.89 0.20
C LEU A 218 11.66 -5.04 -0.78
N SER A 219 12.20 -4.72 -1.95
CA SER A 219 11.43 -4.07 -3.01
C SER A 219 10.70 -5.09 -3.88
N ALA A 220 9.37 -4.97 -3.94
CA ALA A 220 8.56 -5.75 -4.87
C ALA A 220 9.01 -5.51 -6.32
N SER A 221 8.92 -4.29 -6.81
CA SER A 221 9.20 -3.93 -8.21
C SER A 221 10.69 -3.87 -8.55
N GLY A 222 11.53 -3.57 -7.57
CA GLY A 222 12.95 -3.31 -7.81
C GLY A 222 13.86 -4.49 -7.51
N TYR A 223 13.33 -5.58 -6.95
CA TYR A 223 14.07 -6.81 -6.67
C TYR A 223 13.27 -8.08 -6.97
N VAL A 224 12.11 -8.26 -6.33
CA VAL A 224 11.35 -9.52 -6.41
C VAL A 224 10.81 -9.79 -7.82
N TYR A 225 10.01 -8.86 -8.38
CA TYR A 225 9.46 -9.00 -9.72
C TYR A 225 10.51 -9.18 -10.81
N PRO A 226 11.59 -8.36 -10.91
CA PRO A 226 12.60 -8.55 -11.95
C PRO A 226 13.34 -9.89 -11.78
N THR A 227 13.68 -10.27 -10.54
CA THR A 227 14.36 -11.55 -10.27
C THR A 227 13.51 -12.74 -10.71
N LEU A 228 12.25 -12.80 -10.28
CA LEU A 228 11.35 -13.89 -10.65
C LEU A 228 11.01 -13.87 -12.14
N THR A 229 10.87 -12.70 -12.75
CA THR A 229 10.60 -12.58 -14.19
C THR A 229 11.76 -13.15 -15.00
N ILE A 230 13.01 -12.79 -14.67
CA ILE A 230 14.19 -13.30 -15.36
C ILE A 230 14.31 -14.81 -15.15
N LYS A 231 14.19 -15.29 -13.90
CA LYS A 231 14.27 -16.71 -13.56
C LYS A 231 13.23 -17.54 -14.30
N ASN A 232 11.96 -17.13 -14.24
CA ASN A 232 10.86 -17.88 -14.83
C ASN A 232 10.87 -17.86 -16.37
N LYS A 233 11.40 -16.81 -16.99
CA LYS A 233 11.41 -16.66 -18.46
C LYS A 233 12.67 -17.19 -19.12
N THR A 234 13.79 -17.23 -18.41
CA THR A 234 15.11 -17.55 -19.01
C THR A 234 15.86 -18.67 -18.29
N GLY A 235 15.40 -19.09 -17.11
CA GLY A 235 16.12 -20.05 -16.24
C GLY A 235 17.35 -19.45 -15.56
N GLN A 236 17.58 -18.14 -15.65
CA GLN A 236 18.76 -17.47 -15.11
C GLN A 236 18.47 -16.84 -13.75
N ASP A 237 19.44 -16.90 -12.85
CA ASP A 237 19.42 -16.12 -11.62
C ASP A 237 20.26 -14.85 -11.82
N PRO A 238 19.66 -13.65 -11.72
CA PRO A 238 20.39 -12.39 -11.82
C PRO A 238 21.43 -12.29 -10.71
N LYS A 239 22.63 -11.82 -11.06
CA LYS A 239 23.72 -11.58 -10.11
C LYS A 239 23.90 -10.08 -9.90
N THR A 240 24.19 -9.69 -8.66
CA THR A 240 24.73 -8.36 -8.33
C THR A 240 26.22 -8.29 -8.62
#